data_AF-A0AAF0FX02-F1
#
_entry.id   AF-A0AAF0FX02-F1
#
_cell.length_a   1.000
_cell.length_b   1.000
_cell.length_c   1.000
_cell.angle_alpha   90.00
_cell.angle_beta   90.00
_cell.angle_gamma   90.00
#
_symmetry.space_group_name_H-M   'P 1'
#
loop_
_entity.id
_entity.type
_entity.pdbx_description
1 polymer ?
#
loop_
_entity_poly.entity_id
_entity_poly.type
_entity_poly.pdbx_seq_one_letter_code
_entity_poly.pdbx_strand_id
1 'polypeptide(L)'
;MSQFSNVDLKKLAKSTMQKYGFDPFFSDDIIDEIGSLNPEILLKKQKKTMDLRNLLWSSIDNFDSMDLDQIEFARKNPDGSIEIYIAIADVDVFVPKASHTDKRAAHNGTSVYTGIETFPMLPDRLSADISSLLPGNECMAVVISYTVLENGEINRGDIFRAVVSNKAKLVYETIGDWLEGKTEVPESVYKIQGLNEQILIQNEAALLLKKRRIKEGALVLQTIEASPLIEDGKVIDLVIQEQNTARNIIEEFMVAANKTVVSFISNAKMPMIQRVVKQPKDWEGIVATAKRYGEKLPAKPNSRALTKFLIRQLKNDPERFPDLSVTIIKLIGQGEYMPLKAGKSPVGHFALAVTDYTHATAPNRRYVDLINQRLVKAALKSKKCPYTFEELDEHAQWLSDRERASKKVERFMRKAAAAVLLQDRINDVFDGFVTGSSVKGVYARLINPPAEGRVMEGEKNLFVGEKVKLKLILVDPYNGYIDFECIGRENDSQN
;
A
#
# COMPACT_ATOMS: atom_id res chain seq x y z
N MET A 1 -35.90 1.71 17.80
CA MET A 1 -35.39 2.65 16.78
C MET A 1 -33.93 2.93 17.10
N SER A 2 -33.00 2.54 16.24
CA SER A 2 -31.56 2.78 16.45
C SER A 2 -31.31 4.29 16.64
N GLN A 3 -30.55 4.63 17.69
CA GLN A 3 -30.15 6.00 18.03
C GLN A 3 -29.34 6.67 16.90
N PHE A 4 -28.88 5.89 15.90
CA PHE A 4 -27.98 6.31 14.82
C PHE A 4 -28.54 6.10 13.41
N SER A 5 -29.87 6.04 13.25
CA SER A 5 -30.53 5.73 11.96
C SER A 5 -30.18 6.64 10.75
N ASN A 6 -29.42 7.73 10.92
CA ASN A 6 -29.01 8.67 9.86
C ASN A 6 -27.55 9.16 10.03
N VAL A 7 -26.56 8.27 10.15
CA VAL A 7 -25.14 8.69 10.16
C VAL A 7 -24.70 9.13 8.77
N ASP A 8 -24.39 10.42 8.61
CA ASP A 8 -23.73 10.95 7.41
C ASP A 8 -22.22 10.64 7.45
N LEU A 9 -21.85 9.49 6.89
CA LEU A 9 -20.45 9.04 6.84
C LEU A 9 -19.56 9.95 5.98
N LYS A 10 -20.10 10.67 4.99
CA LYS A 10 -19.33 11.62 4.16
C LYS A 10 -18.95 12.86 4.97
N LYS A 11 -19.91 13.43 5.69
CA LYS A 11 -19.64 14.54 6.62
C LYS A 11 -18.68 14.12 7.71
N LEU A 12 -18.84 12.91 8.26
CA LEU A 12 -17.93 12.36 9.25
C LEU A 12 -16.50 12.23 8.69
N ALA A 13 -16.34 11.71 7.46
CA ALA A 13 -15.05 11.60 6.79
C ALA A 13 -14.35 12.96 6.65
N LYS A 14 -15.06 13.98 6.17
CA LYS A 14 -14.54 15.36 6.03
C LYS A 14 -14.10 15.96 7.36
N SER A 15 -14.93 15.82 8.40
CA SER A 15 -14.57 16.30 9.74
C SER A 15 -13.38 15.55 10.34
N THR A 16 -13.24 14.25 10.03
CA THR A 16 -12.12 13.42 10.48
C THR A 16 -10.83 13.82 9.79
N MET A 17 -10.87 14.11 8.49
CA MET A 17 -9.73 14.67 7.74
C MET A 17 -9.21 15.95 8.42
N GLN A 18 -10.10 16.91 8.69
CA GLN A 18 -9.75 18.17 9.36
C GLN A 18 -9.22 17.96 10.78
N LYS A 19 -9.85 17.07 11.56
CA LYS A 19 -9.42 16.70 12.92
C LYS A 19 -7.98 16.17 12.95
N TYR A 20 -7.55 15.44 11.91
CA TYR A 20 -6.19 14.93 11.77
C TYR A 20 -5.26 15.87 10.98
N GLY A 21 -5.72 17.09 10.69
CA GLY A 21 -4.93 18.17 10.14
C GLY A 21 -4.70 18.09 8.64
N PHE A 22 -5.57 17.40 7.90
CA PHE A 22 -5.59 17.42 6.44
C PHE A 22 -6.52 18.51 5.93
N ASP A 23 -6.24 19.00 4.72
CA ASP A 23 -7.16 19.82 3.95
C ASP A 23 -7.99 18.93 2.99
N PRO A 24 -9.29 18.72 3.24
CA PRO A 24 -10.12 17.88 2.38
C PRO A 24 -10.59 18.59 1.10
N PHE A 25 -10.37 19.90 0.95
CA PHE A 25 -10.88 20.67 -0.19
C PHE A 25 -9.74 21.25 -1.02
N PHE A 26 -10.01 21.61 -2.27
CA PHE A 26 -9.08 22.33 -3.14
C PHE A 26 -9.54 23.79 -3.23
N SER A 27 -8.60 24.74 -3.13
CA SER A 27 -8.90 26.16 -3.31
C SER A 27 -9.11 26.50 -4.79
N ASP A 28 -9.81 27.60 -5.06
CA ASP A 28 -10.03 28.10 -6.42
C ASP A 28 -8.71 28.31 -7.18
N ASP A 29 -7.66 28.83 -6.51
CA ASP A 29 -6.32 28.97 -7.10
C ASP A 29 -5.76 27.64 -7.66
N ILE A 30 -6.03 26.51 -6.97
CA ILE A 30 -5.56 25.18 -7.39
C ILE A 30 -6.41 24.67 -8.55
N ILE A 31 -7.73 24.88 -8.48
CA ILE A 31 -8.65 24.50 -9.55
C ILE A 31 -8.33 25.27 -10.84
N ASP A 32 -8.04 26.57 -10.75
CA ASP A 32 -7.65 27.41 -11.88
C ASP A 32 -6.27 27.02 -12.41
N GLU A 33 -5.29 26.77 -11.52
CA GLU A 33 -3.96 26.30 -11.89
C GLU A 33 -4.04 25.03 -12.75
N ILE A 34 -4.72 23.99 -12.25
CA ILE A 34 -4.90 22.72 -12.98
C ILE A 34 -5.82 22.91 -14.18
N GLY A 35 -6.81 23.79 -14.07
CA GLY A 35 -7.76 24.15 -15.12
C GLY A 35 -7.10 24.70 -16.38
N SER A 36 -5.99 25.40 -16.21
CA SER A 36 -5.21 26.02 -17.28
C SER A 36 -4.24 25.07 -17.99
N LEU A 37 -4.01 23.87 -17.45
CA LEU A 37 -3.06 22.90 -18.01
C LEU A 37 -3.56 22.36 -19.36
N ASN A 38 -2.65 22.37 -20.34
CA ASN A 38 -2.85 21.72 -21.63
C ASN A 38 -1.82 20.59 -21.82
N PRO A 39 -2.22 19.32 -21.68
CA PRO A 39 -1.31 18.18 -21.74
C PRO A 39 -0.65 18.01 -23.11
N GLU A 40 -1.37 18.29 -24.21
CA GLU A 40 -0.81 18.16 -25.56
C GLU A 40 0.36 19.11 -25.80
N ILE A 41 0.25 20.34 -25.32
CA ILE A 41 1.33 21.34 -25.45
C ILE A 41 2.56 20.88 -24.67
N LEU A 42 2.35 20.29 -23.49
CA LEU A 42 3.45 19.78 -22.66
C LEU A 42 4.12 18.55 -23.27
N LEU A 43 3.36 17.65 -23.88
CA LEU A 43 3.88 16.52 -24.67
C LEU A 43 4.71 17.00 -25.86
N LYS A 44 4.17 17.93 -26.67
CA LYS A 44 4.84 18.47 -27.87
C LYS A 44 6.15 19.23 -27.57
N LYS A 45 6.30 19.79 -26.37
CA LYS A 45 7.54 20.47 -25.93
C LYS A 45 8.70 19.50 -25.66
N GLN A 46 8.46 18.19 -25.57
CA GLN A 46 9.44 17.17 -25.19
C GLN A 46 10.23 16.59 -26.38
N LYS A 47 10.85 17.44 -27.22
CA LYS A 47 11.46 17.11 -28.54
C LYS A 47 12.54 15.99 -28.60
N LYS A 48 12.80 15.24 -27.52
CA LYS A 48 13.78 14.14 -27.44
C LYS A 48 13.34 13.00 -26.50
N THR A 49 12.04 12.73 -26.37
CA THR A 49 11.55 11.64 -25.51
C THR A 49 11.46 10.33 -26.29
N MET A 50 11.79 9.22 -25.64
CA MET A 50 11.74 7.90 -26.27
C MET A 50 10.28 7.51 -26.50
N ASP A 51 10.00 6.86 -27.63
CA ASP A 51 8.65 6.38 -27.93
C ASP A 51 8.55 4.89 -27.61
N LEU A 52 7.75 4.57 -26.59
CA LEU A 52 7.46 3.20 -26.16
C LEU A 52 5.97 2.87 -26.28
N ARG A 53 5.20 3.64 -27.05
CA ARG A 53 3.74 3.43 -27.20
C ARG A 53 3.37 2.07 -27.79
N ASN A 54 4.29 1.44 -28.51
CA ASN A 54 4.06 0.16 -29.19
C ASN A 54 4.24 -1.06 -28.27
N LEU A 55 4.79 -0.91 -27.06
CA LEU A 55 4.91 -2.03 -26.12
C LEU A 55 3.53 -2.40 -25.55
N LEU A 56 3.40 -3.67 -25.17
CA LEU A 56 2.21 -4.22 -24.51
C LEU A 56 2.19 -3.82 -23.03
N TRP A 57 2.08 -2.52 -22.77
CA TRP A 57 1.88 -2.00 -21.43
C TRP A 57 0.50 -2.38 -20.91
N SER A 58 0.43 -2.79 -19.65
CA SER A 58 -0.81 -2.97 -18.90
C SER A 58 -0.66 -2.41 -17.51
N SER A 59 -1.75 -2.19 -16.80
CA SER A 59 -1.74 -2.04 -15.34
C SER A 59 -2.58 -3.14 -14.70
N ILE A 60 -2.34 -3.41 -13.41
CA ILE A 60 -3.24 -4.22 -12.58
C ILE A 60 -3.60 -3.39 -11.34
N ASP A 61 -4.88 -3.08 -11.18
CA ASP A 61 -5.39 -2.17 -10.14
C ASP A 61 -6.70 -2.66 -9.54
N ASN A 62 -7.25 -1.92 -8.58
CA ASN A 62 -8.63 -2.15 -8.14
C ASN A 62 -9.59 -1.77 -9.27
N PHE A 63 -10.78 -2.38 -9.30
CA PHE A 63 -11.75 -2.17 -10.37
C PHE A 63 -12.15 -0.70 -10.53
N ASP A 64 -12.24 0.05 -9.43
CA ASP A 64 -12.67 1.44 -9.30
C ASP A 64 -11.52 2.48 -9.36
N SER A 65 -10.25 2.04 -9.37
CA SER A 65 -9.12 2.96 -9.44
C SER A 65 -9.14 3.77 -10.72
N MET A 66 -8.91 5.08 -10.62
CA MET A 66 -8.81 5.98 -11.78
C MET A 66 -7.47 6.70 -11.84
N ASP A 67 -6.72 6.73 -10.75
CA ASP A 67 -5.44 7.42 -10.57
C ASP A 67 -4.23 6.49 -10.80
N LEU A 68 -4.15 5.93 -12.00
CA LEU A 68 -3.16 4.91 -12.34
C LEU A 68 -1.76 5.51 -12.42
N ASP A 69 -0.96 5.26 -11.38
CA ASP A 69 0.41 5.74 -11.25
C ASP A 69 1.40 5.05 -12.19
N GLN A 70 1.11 3.81 -12.58
CA GLN A 70 2.12 2.92 -13.14
C GLN A 70 1.53 1.91 -14.13
N ILE A 71 2.34 1.50 -15.11
CA ILE A 71 2.06 0.41 -16.06
C ILE A 71 3.34 -0.43 -16.28
N GLU A 72 3.18 -1.72 -16.55
CA GLU A 72 4.29 -2.66 -16.65
C GLU A 72 4.40 -3.34 -18.01
N PHE A 73 5.64 -3.66 -18.37
CA PHE A 73 5.99 -4.46 -19.53
C PHE A 73 7.11 -5.44 -19.15
N ALA A 74 7.01 -6.67 -19.66
CA ALA A 74 8.02 -7.71 -19.44
C ALA A 74 8.41 -8.38 -20.75
N ARG A 75 9.70 -8.72 -20.88
CA ARG A 75 10.27 -9.44 -22.03
C ARG A 75 11.24 -10.51 -21.54
N LYS A 76 11.04 -11.74 -21.99
CA LYS A 76 11.99 -12.83 -21.75
C LYS A 76 13.12 -12.78 -22.79
N ASN A 77 14.35 -12.87 -22.33
CA ASN A 77 15.55 -12.91 -23.15
C ASN A 77 15.91 -14.36 -23.52
N PRO A 78 16.72 -14.57 -24.59
CA PRO A 78 17.16 -15.92 -24.98
C PRO A 78 17.95 -16.68 -23.91
N ASP A 79 18.60 -15.95 -22.99
CA ASP A 79 19.38 -16.51 -21.88
C ASP A 79 18.52 -16.86 -20.65
N GLY A 80 17.19 -16.76 -20.75
CA GLY A 80 16.25 -17.06 -19.67
C GLY A 80 16.00 -15.90 -18.71
N SER A 81 16.79 -14.82 -18.77
CA SER A 81 16.54 -13.62 -17.96
C SER A 81 15.28 -12.88 -18.42
N ILE A 82 14.64 -12.15 -17.50
CA ILE A 82 13.41 -11.40 -17.80
C ILE A 82 13.66 -9.92 -17.58
N GLU A 83 13.58 -9.13 -18.65
CA GLU A 83 13.66 -7.69 -18.60
C GLU A 83 12.28 -7.10 -18.25
N ILE A 84 12.26 -6.24 -17.25
CA ILE A 84 11.06 -5.56 -16.76
C ILE A 84 11.22 -4.06 -16.99
N TYR A 85 10.13 -3.45 -17.46
CA TYR A 85 9.98 -2.01 -17.53
C TYR A 85 8.77 -1.62 -16.71
N ILE A 86 8.95 -0.61 -15.85
CA ILE A 86 7.89 0.02 -15.07
C ILE A 86 7.81 1.48 -15.50
N ALA A 87 6.72 1.89 -16.13
CA ALA A 87 6.49 3.27 -16.51
C ALA A 87 5.65 3.95 -15.43
N ILE A 88 6.21 4.97 -14.78
CA ILE A 88 5.57 5.76 -13.72
C ILE A 88 5.10 7.10 -14.29
N ALA A 89 3.85 7.50 -14.00
CA ALA A 89 3.26 8.77 -14.39
C ALA A 89 4.20 9.96 -14.09
N ASP A 90 4.49 10.81 -15.07
CA ASP A 90 5.40 11.95 -14.93
C ASP A 90 4.71 13.20 -14.33
N VAL A 91 4.22 13.08 -13.09
CA VAL A 91 3.38 14.08 -12.40
C VAL A 91 4.08 15.42 -12.19
N ASP A 92 5.39 15.43 -11.90
CA ASP A 92 6.18 16.66 -11.66
C ASP A 92 6.10 17.67 -12.82
N VAL A 93 5.86 17.21 -14.06
CA VAL A 93 5.72 18.14 -15.20
C VAL A 93 4.51 19.06 -15.07
N PHE A 94 3.49 18.64 -14.33
CA PHE A 94 2.24 19.36 -14.12
C PHE A 94 2.15 20.02 -12.75
N VAL A 95 3.01 19.63 -11.80
CA VAL A 95 3.04 20.15 -10.44
C VAL A 95 4.43 20.75 -10.16
N PRO A 96 4.71 21.98 -10.62
CA PRO A 96 6.00 22.63 -10.36
C PRO A 96 6.23 22.84 -8.86
N LYS A 97 7.48 22.66 -8.39
CA LYS A 97 7.86 22.96 -7.00
C LYS A 97 7.43 24.40 -6.63
N ALA A 98 6.84 24.56 -5.45
CA ALA A 98 6.31 25.79 -4.87
C ALA A 98 5.05 26.41 -5.54
N SER A 99 4.41 25.71 -6.49
CA SER A 99 3.07 26.05 -6.97
C SER A 99 1.99 25.95 -5.87
N HIS A 100 0.77 26.43 -6.14
CA HIS A 100 -0.36 26.26 -5.22
C HIS A 100 -0.68 24.77 -5.02
N THR A 101 -0.72 24.03 -6.13
CA THR A 101 -0.92 22.58 -6.12
C THR A 101 0.18 21.85 -5.33
N ASP A 102 1.46 22.20 -5.55
CA ASP A 102 2.59 21.60 -4.83
C ASP A 102 2.54 21.82 -3.32
N LYS A 103 2.25 23.06 -2.89
CA LYS A 103 2.16 23.40 -1.47
C LYS A 103 1.07 22.61 -0.76
N ARG A 104 -0.11 22.43 -1.41
CA ARG A 104 -1.18 21.61 -0.84
C ARG A 104 -0.82 20.13 -0.86
N ALA A 105 -0.23 19.63 -1.94
CA ALA A 105 0.24 18.24 -2.02
C ALA A 105 1.29 17.94 -0.93
N ALA A 106 2.20 18.88 -0.66
CA ALA A 106 3.16 18.81 0.44
C ALA A 106 2.46 18.83 1.80
N HIS A 107 1.44 19.69 1.98
CA HIS A 107 0.67 19.78 3.21
C HIS A 107 -0.05 18.47 3.53
N ASN A 108 -0.81 17.90 2.59
CA ASN A 108 -1.51 16.64 2.81
C ASN A 108 -0.56 15.43 2.79
N GLY A 109 0.48 15.47 1.96
CA GLY A 109 1.52 14.44 1.86
C GLY A 109 1.09 13.13 1.19
N THR A 110 -0.18 12.77 1.24
CA THR A 110 -0.72 11.54 0.65
C THR A 110 -2.24 11.63 0.43
N SER A 111 -2.77 10.85 -0.52
CA SER A 111 -4.22 10.60 -0.64
C SER A 111 -4.71 9.76 0.55
N VAL A 112 -5.96 9.96 0.97
CA VAL A 112 -6.57 9.23 2.09
C VAL A 112 -7.80 8.46 1.62
N TYR A 113 -7.81 7.15 1.83
CA TYR A 113 -8.84 6.23 1.33
C TYR A 113 -9.76 5.79 2.47
N THR A 114 -10.84 6.53 2.71
CA THR A 114 -11.71 6.26 3.86
C THR A 114 -12.63 5.05 3.67
N GLY A 115 -12.72 4.51 2.45
CA GLY A 115 -13.74 3.53 2.04
C GLY A 115 -15.12 4.14 1.80
N ILE A 116 -15.34 5.41 2.17
CA ILE A 116 -16.58 6.17 1.93
C ILE A 116 -16.40 7.19 0.80
N GLU A 117 -15.32 7.96 0.92
CA GLU A 117 -14.91 9.01 0.00
C GLU A 117 -13.37 8.99 -0.05
N THR A 118 -12.81 9.04 -1.25
CA THR A 118 -11.38 9.20 -1.44
C THR A 118 -11.04 10.69 -1.39
N PHE A 119 -10.06 11.06 -0.57
CA PHE A 119 -9.53 12.42 -0.53
C PHE A 119 -8.17 12.44 -1.23
N PRO A 120 -8.13 12.83 -2.51
CA PRO A 120 -6.90 12.73 -3.28
C PRO A 120 -5.91 13.82 -2.88
N MET A 121 -4.62 13.49 -2.98
CA MET A 121 -3.53 14.45 -2.75
C MET A 121 -3.54 15.56 -3.80
N LEU A 122 -3.83 15.19 -5.05
CA LEU A 122 -3.89 16.06 -6.22
C LEU A 122 -5.34 16.10 -6.77
N PRO A 123 -5.77 17.18 -7.45
CA PRO A 123 -7.11 17.24 -8.03
C PRO A 123 -7.35 16.13 -9.06
N ASP A 124 -8.59 15.63 -9.16
CA ASP A 124 -8.93 14.50 -10.05
C ASP A 124 -8.60 14.77 -11.52
N ARG A 125 -8.78 16.01 -12.00
CA ARG A 125 -8.35 16.41 -13.35
C ARG A 125 -6.86 16.15 -13.60
N LEU A 126 -6.05 16.18 -12.56
CA LEU A 126 -4.65 15.78 -12.64
C LEU A 126 -4.53 14.26 -12.47
N SER A 127 -4.81 13.75 -11.26
CA SER A 127 -4.47 12.39 -10.84
C SER A 127 -5.23 11.31 -11.59
N ALA A 128 -6.49 11.56 -11.96
CA ALA A 128 -7.41 10.60 -12.59
C ALA A 128 -7.67 10.88 -14.09
N ASP A 129 -6.97 11.85 -14.66
CA ASP A 129 -7.07 12.22 -16.08
C ASP A 129 -5.68 12.51 -16.66
N ILE A 130 -5.17 13.74 -16.52
CA ILE A 130 -3.99 14.22 -17.27
C ILE A 130 -2.71 13.41 -17.00
N SER A 131 -2.45 13.02 -15.74
CA SER A 131 -1.27 12.23 -15.39
C SER A 131 -1.56 10.74 -15.24
N SER A 132 -2.82 10.34 -15.24
CA SER A 132 -3.21 8.93 -15.08
C SER A 132 -2.80 8.12 -16.31
N LEU A 133 -2.26 6.93 -16.09
CA LEU A 133 -1.91 5.99 -17.16
C LEU A 133 -3.11 5.13 -17.57
N LEU A 134 -4.30 5.72 -17.65
CA LEU A 134 -5.51 5.05 -18.12
C LEU A 134 -5.35 4.61 -19.59
N PRO A 135 -5.96 3.49 -19.99
CA PRO A 135 -6.02 3.08 -21.39
C PRO A 135 -6.64 4.17 -22.28
N GLY A 136 -6.17 4.24 -23.53
CA GLY A 136 -6.69 5.18 -24.54
C GLY A 136 -5.95 6.52 -24.60
N ASN A 137 -5.10 6.84 -23.63
CA ASN A 137 -4.31 8.07 -23.61
C ASN A 137 -2.82 7.80 -23.87
N GLU A 138 -2.15 8.79 -24.47
CA GLU A 138 -0.69 8.85 -24.57
C GLU A 138 -0.14 9.71 -23.43
N CYS A 139 0.70 9.12 -22.58
CA CYS A 139 1.17 9.78 -21.37
C CYS A 139 2.69 9.85 -21.35
N MET A 140 3.22 10.92 -20.75
CA MET A 140 4.63 10.97 -20.35
C MET A 140 4.84 10.11 -19.12
N ALA A 141 5.88 9.29 -19.14
CA ALA A 141 6.30 8.50 -18.00
C ALA A 141 7.80 8.60 -17.74
N VAL A 142 8.17 8.44 -16.47
CA VAL A 142 9.51 8.06 -16.04
C VAL A 142 9.55 6.54 -16.03
N VAL A 143 10.34 5.96 -16.92
CA VAL A 143 10.48 4.51 -17.07
C VAL A 143 11.69 4.03 -16.29
N ILE A 144 11.48 2.99 -15.49
CA ILE A 144 12.49 2.30 -14.70
C ILE A 144 12.64 0.90 -15.30
N SER A 145 13.85 0.53 -15.69
CA SER A 145 14.15 -0.80 -16.24
C SER A 145 15.06 -1.60 -15.31
N TYR A 146 14.87 -2.91 -15.27
CA TYR A 146 15.75 -3.86 -14.60
C TYR A 146 15.55 -5.27 -15.16
N THR A 147 16.56 -6.12 -15.04
CA THR A 147 16.51 -7.51 -15.47
C THR A 147 16.47 -8.43 -14.26
N VAL A 148 15.50 -9.35 -14.22
CA VAL A 148 15.39 -10.43 -13.26
C VAL A 148 16.14 -11.64 -13.79
N LEU A 149 17.13 -12.11 -13.04
CA LEU A 149 17.90 -13.32 -13.35
C LEU A 149 17.17 -14.57 -12.87
N GLU A 150 17.55 -15.74 -13.37
CA GLU A 150 16.94 -17.04 -13.00
C GLU A 150 16.98 -17.34 -11.48
N ASN A 151 17.94 -16.75 -10.76
CA ASN A 151 18.06 -16.88 -9.31
C ASN A 151 17.20 -15.86 -8.52
N GLY A 152 16.46 -14.99 -9.21
CA GLY A 152 15.65 -13.89 -8.66
C GLY A 152 16.45 -12.64 -8.25
N GLU A 153 17.76 -12.59 -8.55
CA GLU A 153 18.56 -11.38 -8.42
C GLU A 153 18.19 -10.36 -9.51
N ILE A 154 18.34 -9.08 -9.19
CA ILE A 154 18.07 -8.00 -10.14
C ILE A 154 19.37 -7.37 -10.64
N ASN A 155 19.52 -7.30 -11.96
CA ASN A 155 20.45 -6.39 -12.60
C ASN A 155 19.72 -5.08 -12.86
N ARG A 156 20.05 -4.05 -12.09
CA ARG A 156 19.44 -2.73 -12.23
C ARG A 156 19.76 -2.15 -13.61
N GLY A 157 18.73 -1.72 -14.33
CA GLY A 157 18.86 -1.08 -15.63
C GLY A 157 18.84 0.45 -15.53
N ASP A 158 18.46 1.07 -16.64
CA ASP A 158 18.39 2.51 -16.78
C ASP A 158 17.06 3.09 -16.29
N ILE A 159 17.11 4.38 -15.97
CA ILE A 159 15.93 5.23 -15.79
C ILE A 159 15.95 6.28 -16.89
N PHE A 160 14.81 6.52 -17.55
CA PHE A 160 14.68 7.52 -18.62
C PHE A 160 13.23 8.00 -18.75
N ARG A 161 12.98 8.95 -19.65
CA ARG A 161 11.62 9.48 -19.91
C ARG A 161 11.13 9.01 -21.28
N ALA A 162 9.89 8.54 -21.33
CA ALA A 162 9.28 8.04 -22.56
C ALA A 162 7.81 8.46 -22.67
N VAL A 163 7.29 8.42 -23.90
CA VAL A 163 5.85 8.42 -24.17
C VAL A 163 5.38 6.98 -24.18
N VAL A 164 4.33 6.70 -23.43
CA VAL A 164 3.75 5.35 -23.28
C VAL A 164 2.25 5.39 -23.56
N SER A 165 1.67 4.23 -23.83
CA SER A 165 0.24 4.05 -24.07
C SER A 165 -0.19 2.74 -23.42
N ASN A 166 -1.03 2.84 -22.37
CA ASN A 166 -1.56 1.69 -21.67
C ASN A 166 -2.54 0.93 -22.59
N LYS A 167 -2.32 -0.37 -22.77
CA LYS A 167 -3.18 -1.23 -23.60
C LYS A 167 -4.35 -1.79 -22.80
N ALA A 168 -4.18 -1.99 -21.49
CA ALA A 168 -5.21 -2.58 -20.65
C ALA A 168 -5.09 -2.14 -19.20
N LYS A 169 -6.22 -1.74 -18.61
CA LYS A 169 -6.41 -1.69 -17.16
C LYS A 169 -7.00 -3.02 -16.73
N LEU A 170 -6.22 -3.81 -16.00
CA LEU A 170 -6.62 -5.11 -15.49
C LEU A 170 -7.02 -5.00 -14.02
N VAL A 171 -7.79 -5.98 -13.54
CA VAL A 171 -8.32 -6.00 -12.18
C VAL A 171 -7.63 -7.09 -11.37
N TYR A 172 -7.19 -6.76 -10.15
CA TYR A 172 -6.47 -7.69 -9.27
C TYR A 172 -7.20 -9.03 -9.07
N GLU A 173 -8.50 -8.99 -8.77
CA GLU A 173 -9.32 -10.18 -8.52
C GLU A 173 -9.36 -11.07 -9.75
N THR A 174 -9.69 -10.48 -10.90
CA THR A 174 -9.84 -11.19 -12.17
C THR A 174 -8.53 -11.82 -12.65
N ILE A 175 -7.41 -11.08 -12.59
CA ILE A 175 -6.10 -11.62 -12.99
C ILE A 175 -5.59 -12.62 -11.95
N GLY A 176 -5.83 -12.37 -10.67
CA GLY A 176 -5.43 -13.26 -9.58
C GLY A 176 -6.09 -14.62 -9.72
N ASP A 177 -7.40 -14.66 -9.91
CA ASP A 177 -8.16 -15.91 -10.08
C ASP A 177 -7.74 -16.68 -11.33
N TRP A 178 -7.46 -15.98 -12.43
CA TRP A 178 -6.95 -16.61 -13.65
C TRP A 178 -5.56 -17.25 -13.43
N LEU A 179 -4.61 -16.50 -12.86
CA LEU A 179 -3.25 -16.99 -12.62
C LEU A 179 -3.20 -18.12 -11.58
N GLU A 180 -4.21 -18.20 -10.71
CA GLU A 180 -4.39 -19.28 -9.72
C GLU A 180 -5.17 -20.48 -10.28
N GLY A 181 -5.60 -20.43 -11.55
CA GLY A 181 -6.30 -21.53 -12.22
C GLY A 181 -7.76 -21.70 -11.82
N LYS A 182 -8.38 -20.68 -11.20
CA LYS A 182 -9.79 -20.70 -10.81
C LYS A 182 -10.72 -20.33 -11.97
N THR A 183 -10.22 -19.57 -12.94
CA THR A 183 -10.99 -19.08 -14.09
C THR A 183 -10.17 -19.21 -15.39
N GLU A 184 -10.86 -19.13 -16.53
CA GLU A 184 -10.21 -19.05 -17.84
C GLU A 184 -9.57 -17.68 -18.08
N VAL A 185 -8.83 -17.52 -19.19
CA VAL A 185 -8.21 -16.25 -19.57
C VAL A 185 -9.29 -15.16 -19.67
N PRO A 186 -9.17 -14.03 -18.96
CA PRO A 186 -10.17 -12.97 -18.99
C PRO A 186 -10.27 -12.29 -20.36
N GLU A 187 -11.46 -11.79 -20.68
CA GLU A 187 -11.73 -11.04 -21.93
C GLU A 187 -10.87 -9.80 -22.11
N SER A 188 -10.57 -9.10 -21.01
CA SER A 188 -9.64 -7.96 -21.00
C SER A 188 -8.20 -8.34 -21.40
N VAL A 189 -7.85 -9.63 -21.33
CA VAL A 189 -6.53 -10.15 -21.69
C VAL A 189 -6.53 -10.73 -23.10
N TYR A 190 -7.40 -11.70 -23.41
CA TYR A 190 -7.31 -12.42 -24.69
C TYR A 190 -7.68 -11.56 -25.91
N LYS A 191 -8.42 -10.46 -25.72
CA LYS A 191 -8.73 -9.51 -26.81
C LYS A 191 -7.50 -8.75 -27.32
N ILE A 192 -6.42 -8.70 -26.53
CA ILE A 192 -5.18 -8.00 -26.88
C ILE A 192 -4.13 -9.05 -27.19
N GLN A 193 -3.75 -9.13 -28.47
CA GLN A 193 -2.80 -10.13 -28.95
C GLN A 193 -1.47 -10.06 -28.18
N GLY A 194 -1.06 -11.20 -27.60
CA GLY A 194 0.20 -11.35 -26.85
C GLY A 194 0.14 -10.89 -25.39
N LEU A 195 -0.96 -10.29 -24.93
CA LEU A 195 -1.04 -9.81 -23.54
C LEU A 195 -1.10 -10.96 -22.53
N ASN A 196 -1.69 -12.11 -22.90
CA ASN A 196 -1.68 -13.32 -22.08
C ASN A 196 -0.25 -13.81 -21.81
N GLU A 197 0.61 -13.85 -22.83
CA GLU A 197 2.01 -14.25 -22.69
C GLU A 197 2.79 -13.25 -21.84
N GLN A 198 2.53 -11.96 -22.05
CA GLN A 198 3.16 -10.88 -21.30
C GLN A 198 2.87 -11.03 -19.79
N ILE A 199 1.62 -11.24 -19.38
CA ILE A 199 1.24 -11.38 -17.97
C ILE A 199 1.83 -12.66 -17.36
N LEU A 200 1.93 -13.75 -18.13
CA LEU A 200 2.58 -14.97 -17.66
C LEU A 200 4.08 -14.77 -17.43
N ILE A 201 4.77 -14.01 -18.29
CA ILE A 201 6.18 -13.62 -18.08
C ILE A 201 6.30 -12.73 -16.83
N GLN A 202 5.36 -11.80 -16.63
CA GLN A 202 5.35 -10.98 -15.41
C GLN A 202 5.22 -11.82 -14.15
N ASN A 203 4.31 -12.80 -14.16
CA ASN A 203 4.13 -13.74 -13.05
C ASN A 203 5.40 -14.57 -12.79
N GLU A 204 6.05 -15.09 -13.83
CA GLU A 204 7.33 -15.81 -13.71
C GLU A 204 8.39 -14.95 -13.00
N ALA A 205 8.57 -13.70 -13.44
CA ALA A 205 9.52 -12.78 -12.83
C ALA A 205 9.17 -12.48 -11.35
N ALA A 206 7.91 -12.24 -11.03
CA ALA A 206 7.45 -11.98 -9.67
C ALA A 206 7.70 -13.16 -8.72
N LEU A 207 7.47 -14.40 -9.19
CA LEU A 207 7.76 -15.60 -8.42
C LEU A 207 9.26 -15.75 -8.11
N LEU A 208 10.13 -15.45 -9.09
CA LEU A 208 11.58 -15.44 -8.89
C LEU A 208 12.01 -14.40 -7.85
N LEU A 209 11.52 -13.17 -7.98
CA LEU A 209 11.78 -12.05 -7.05
C LEU A 209 11.34 -12.39 -5.63
N LYS A 210 10.10 -12.87 -5.47
CA LYS A 210 9.54 -13.25 -4.17
C LYS A 210 10.33 -14.37 -3.51
N LYS A 211 10.65 -15.43 -4.27
CA LYS A 211 11.46 -16.56 -3.78
C LYS A 211 12.81 -16.08 -3.26
N ARG A 212 13.47 -15.18 -4.00
CA ARG A 212 14.75 -14.58 -3.59
C ARG A 212 14.61 -13.74 -2.33
N ARG A 213 13.63 -12.83 -2.26
CA ARG A 213 13.39 -11.97 -1.09
C ARG A 213 13.08 -12.77 0.17
N ILE A 214 12.24 -13.80 0.08
CA ILE A 214 11.96 -14.70 1.22
C ILE A 214 13.25 -15.38 1.70
N LYS A 215 14.09 -15.85 0.77
CA LYS A 215 15.40 -16.43 1.10
C LYS A 215 16.33 -15.42 1.79
N GLU A 216 16.26 -14.15 1.41
CA GLU A 216 17.03 -13.06 2.02
C GLU A 216 16.49 -12.66 3.41
N GLY A 217 15.23 -12.96 3.70
CA GLY A 217 14.58 -12.80 4.99
C GLY A 217 13.41 -11.82 4.98
N ALA A 218 12.82 -11.53 3.82
CA ALA A 218 11.60 -10.74 3.73
C ALA A 218 10.47 -11.46 4.47
N LEU A 219 9.80 -10.74 5.35
CA LEU A 219 8.78 -11.33 6.21
C LEU A 219 7.54 -11.66 5.39
N VAL A 220 7.02 -12.88 5.59
CA VAL A 220 5.70 -13.28 5.09
C VAL A 220 4.68 -12.86 6.15
N LEU A 221 3.88 -11.85 5.85
CA LEU A 221 2.86 -11.32 6.74
C LEU A 221 1.55 -11.23 5.96
N GLN A 222 0.44 -11.53 6.64
CA GLN A 222 -0.91 -11.41 6.07
C GLN A 222 -1.78 -10.66 7.06
N THR A 223 -2.52 -9.67 6.62
CA THR A 223 -3.48 -8.96 7.48
C THR A 223 -4.86 -9.06 6.87
N ILE A 224 -5.88 -9.20 7.72
CA ILE A 224 -7.26 -9.03 7.30
C ILE A 224 -7.62 -7.58 7.54
N GLU A 225 -7.69 -6.80 6.46
CA GLU A 225 -8.31 -5.48 6.47
C GLU A 225 -9.60 -5.56 5.67
N ALA A 226 -10.71 -5.22 6.32
CA ALA A 226 -12.00 -5.15 5.67
C ALA A 226 -12.31 -3.70 5.25
N SER A 227 -12.80 -3.56 4.03
CA SER A 227 -13.24 -2.29 3.46
C SER A 227 -14.77 -2.27 3.42
N PRO A 228 -15.42 -1.13 3.72
CA PRO A 228 -16.87 -1.03 3.62
C PRO A 228 -17.32 -1.13 2.17
N LEU A 229 -18.33 -1.97 1.93
CA LEU A 229 -19.08 -2.01 0.69
C LEU A 229 -20.29 -1.08 0.85
N ILE A 230 -20.42 -0.13 -0.07
CA ILE A 230 -21.46 0.90 -0.02
C ILE A 230 -22.36 0.80 -1.23
N GLU A 231 -23.67 0.70 -0.99
CA GLU A 231 -24.71 0.81 -2.00
C GLU A 231 -25.71 1.89 -1.58
N ASP A 232 -26.06 2.79 -2.50
CA ASP A 232 -27.00 3.91 -2.27
C ASP A 232 -26.70 4.73 -1.00
N GLY A 233 -25.40 4.90 -0.68
CA GLY A 233 -24.94 5.64 0.49
C GLY A 233 -25.06 4.89 1.83
N LYS A 234 -25.40 3.60 1.82
CA LYS A 234 -25.48 2.74 3.01
C LYS A 234 -24.35 1.71 3.00
N VAL A 235 -23.79 1.43 4.17
CA VAL A 235 -22.82 0.34 4.34
C VAL A 235 -23.62 -0.96 4.37
N ILE A 236 -23.43 -1.82 3.37
CA ILE A 236 -24.14 -3.10 3.26
C ILE A 236 -23.30 -4.29 3.71
N ASP A 237 -21.96 -4.17 3.63
CA ASP A 237 -21.05 -5.24 4.04
C ASP A 237 -19.64 -4.70 4.35
N LEU A 238 -18.78 -5.57 4.89
CA LEU A 238 -17.34 -5.38 5.07
C LEU A 238 -16.59 -6.47 4.31
N VAL A 239 -15.96 -6.11 3.19
CA VAL A 239 -15.29 -7.06 2.30
C VAL A 239 -13.79 -7.10 2.59
N ILE A 240 -13.24 -8.31 2.72
CA ILE A 240 -11.81 -8.55 2.91
C ILE A 240 -11.11 -8.48 1.54
N GLN A 241 -10.07 -7.67 1.44
CA GLN A 241 -9.18 -7.71 0.28
C GLN A 241 -8.12 -8.80 0.48
N GLU A 242 -8.24 -9.88 -0.27
CA GLU A 242 -7.29 -10.98 -0.21
C GLU A 242 -6.03 -10.70 -1.04
N GLN A 243 -4.89 -11.14 -0.50
CA GLN A 243 -3.66 -11.19 -1.29
C GLN A 243 -3.79 -12.30 -2.33
N ASN A 244 -3.49 -11.99 -3.58
CA ASN A 244 -3.53 -12.94 -4.69
C ASN A 244 -2.28 -12.82 -5.56
N THR A 245 -2.18 -13.68 -6.57
CA THR A 245 -1.04 -13.71 -7.50
C THR A 245 -0.83 -12.38 -8.22
N ALA A 246 -1.89 -11.69 -8.62
CA ALA A 246 -1.79 -10.42 -9.35
C ALA A 246 -1.24 -9.30 -8.46
N ARG A 247 -1.68 -9.20 -7.20
CA ARG A 247 -1.14 -8.25 -6.21
C ARG A 247 0.34 -8.50 -5.93
N ASN A 248 0.74 -9.76 -5.89
CA ASN A 248 2.14 -10.17 -5.73
C ASN A 248 3.01 -9.69 -6.89
N ILE A 249 2.54 -9.77 -8.15
CA ILE A 249 3.28 -9.23 -9.31
C ILE A 249 3.62 -7.75 -9.08
N ILE A 250 2.61 -6.95 -8.77
CA ILE A 250 2.80 -5.51 -8.61
C ILE A 250 3.66 -5.21 -7.39
N GLU A 251 3.45 -5.88 -6.25
CA GLU A 251 4.29 -5.69 -5.05
C GLU A 251 5.78 -5.94 -5.34
N GLU A 252 6.12 -7.07 -5.97
CA GLU A 252 7.50 -7.44 -6.26
C GLU A 252 8.15 -6.50 -7.26
N PHE A 253 7.40 -6.08 -8.28
CA PHE A 253 7.89 -5.15 -9.29
C PHE A 253 8.13 -3.76 -8.70
N MET A 254 7.20 -3.24 -7.91
CA MET A 254 7.38 -1.94 -7.27
C MET A 254 8.55 -1.95 -6.29
N VAL A 255 8.78 -3.05 -5.55
CA VAL A 255 9.95 -3.17 -4.67
C VAL A 255 11.25 -3.13 -5.48
N ALA A 256 11.35 -3.86 -6.59
CA ALA A 256 12.52 -3.84 -7.46
C ALA A 256 12.74 -2.46 -8.12
N ALA A 257 11.68 -1.80 -8.59
CA ALA A 257 11.73 -0.46 -9.16
C ALA A 257 12.22 0.57 -8.13
N ASN A 258 11.69 0.53 -6.91
CA ASN A 258 12.09 1.41 -5.82
C ASN A 258 13.58 1.27 -5.46
N LYS A 259 14.10 0.03 -5.42
CA LYS A 259 15.55 -0.22 -5.23
C LYS A 259 16.40 0.34 -6.38
N THR A 260 15.88 0.26 -7.60
CA THR A 260 16.55 0.79 -8.80
C THR A 260 16.67 2.31 -8.72
N VAL A 261 15.62 3.00 -8.26
CA VAL A 261 15.63 4.46 -8.02
C VAL A 261 16.67 4.86 -6.96
N VAL A 262 16.75 4.12 -5.84
CA VAL A 262 17.77 4.39 -4.81
C VAL A 262 19.18 4.30 -5.39
N SER A 263 19.47 3.24 -6.17
CA SER A 263 20.77 3.09 -6.81
C SER A 263 21.07 4.21 -7.81
N PHE A 264 20.08 4.59 -8.62
CA PHE A 264 20.23 5.65 -9.62
C PHE A 264 20.54 7.01 -8.99
N ILE A 265 19.78 7.44 -7.98
CA ILE A 265 19.99 8.73 -7.30
C ILE A 265 21.33 8.72 -6.53
N SER A 266 21.68 7.59 -5.91
CA SER A 266 22.95 7.44 -5.19
C SER A 266 24.15 7.56 -6.13
N ASN A 267 24.09 6.97 -7.33
CA ASN A 267 25.14 7.07 -8.35
C ASN A 267 25.31 8.51 -8.86
N ALA A 268 24.21 9.27 -8.92
CA ALA A 268 24.25 10.71 -9.20
C ALA A 268 24.76 11.57 -8.03
N LYS A 269 25.12 10.95 -6.89
CA LYS A 269 25.60 11.61 -5.66
C LYS A 269 24.65 12.70 -5.16
N MET A 270 23.34 12.46 -5.27
CA MET A 270 22.31 13.36 -4.76
C MET A 270 21.77 12.85 -3.40
N PRO A 271 21.37 13.77 -2.50
CA PRO A 271 20.58 13.38 -1.35
C PRO A 271 19.17 12.96 -1.79
N MET A 272 18.47 12.18 -0.98
CA MET A 272 17.09 11.75 -1.23
C MET A 272 16.33 11.44 0.05
N ILE A 273 15.04 11.15 -0.06
CA ILE A 273 14.26 10.54 1.02
C ILE A 273 14.23 9.03 0.79
N GLN A 274 14.53 8.25 1.83
CA GLN A 274 14.40 6.79 1.86
C GLN A 274 13.25 6.38 2.77
N ARG A 275 12.73 5.17 2.56
CA ARG A 275 11.69 4.55 3.40
C ARG A 275 12.31 3.44 4.22
N VAL A 276 12.33 3.60 5.54
CA VAL A 276 13.09 2.72 6.42
C VAL A 276 12.21 2.06 7.48
N VAL A 277 12.62 0.85 7.85
CA VAL A 277 12.19 0.16 9.08
C VAL A 277 13.48 -0.40 9.66
N LYS A 278 14.12 0.30 10.58
CA LYS A 278 15.51 0.03 10.99
C LYS A 278 15.67 -1.36 11.60
N GLN A 279 15.14 -1.51 12.81
CA GLN A 279 15.08 -2.76 13.57
C GLN A 279 13.72 -2.82 14.26
N PRO A 280 13.21 -4.02 14.60
CA PRO A 280 11.98 -4.16 15.35
C PRO A 280 12.02 -3.32 16.63
N LYS A 281 10.96 -2.54 16.87
CA LYS A 281 10.78 -1.74 18.08
C LYS A 281 10.87 -2.59 19.35
N ASP A 282 10.34 -3.81 19.31
CA ASP A 282 10.32 -4.75 20.43
C ASP A 282 10.64 -6.17 19.96
N TRP A 283 11.93 -6.46 19.78
CA TRP A 283 12.37 -7.81 19.41
C TRP A 283 12.16 -8.83 20.54
N GLU A 284 12.27 -8.42 21.81
CA GLU A 284 12.04 -9.31 22.94
C GLU A 284 10.58 -9.79 22.98
N GLY A 285 9.63 -8.91 22.71
CA GLY A 285 8.22 -9.24 22.52
C GLY A 285 7.99 -10.19 21.34
N ILE A 286 8.75 -10.08 20.25
CA ILE A 286 8.70 -11.02 19.12
C ILE A 286 9.22 -12.40 19.56
N VAL A 287 10.34 -12.46 20.28
CA VAL A 287 10.91 -13.70 20.83
C VAL A 287 9.93 -14.36 21.80
N ALA A 288 9.32 -13.58 22.70
CA ALA A 288 8.31 -14.06 23.63
C ALA A 288 7.05 -14.56 22.91
N THR A 289 6.65 -13.89 21.83
CA THR A 289 5.55 -14.35 20.97
C THR A 289 5.88 -15.68 20.32
N ALA A 290 7.03 -15.82 19.66
CA ALA A 290 7.44 -17.09 19.06
C ALA A 290 7.51 -18.24 20.09
N LYS A 291 7.95 -17.96 21.32
CA LYS A 291 7.99 -18.95 22.41
C LYS A 291 6.61 -19.50 22.78
N ARG A 292 5.56 -18.67 22.72
CA ARG A 292 4.17 -19.13 22.95
C ARG A 292 3.68 -20.11 21.87
N TYR A 293 4.23 -20.00 20.67
CA TYR A 293 4.00 -20.94 19.56
C TYR A 293 5.01 -22.10 19.55
N GLY A 294 5.75 -22.31 20.65
CA GLY A 294 6.70 -23.42 20.79
C GLY A 294 8.02 -23.23 20.02
N GLU A 295 8.30 -22.03 19.52
CA GLU A 295 9.49 -21.76 18.70
C GLU A 295 10.50 -20.83 19.38
N LYS A 296 11.79 -21.05 19.09
CA LYS A 296 12.88 -20.24 19.64
C LYS A 296 13.50 -19.36 18.56
N LEU A 297 13.40 -18.05 18.73
CA LEU A 297 14.11 -17.06 17.93
C LEU A 297 15.45 -16.65 18.60
N PRO A 298 16.44 -16.17 17.82
CA PRO A 298 17.68 -15.63 18.38
C PRO A 298 17.46 -14.42 19.30
N ALA A 299 18.37 -14.17 20.22
CA ALA A 299 18.29 -13.02 21.13
C ALA A 299 18.44 -11.66 20.43
N LYS A 300 19.15 -11.61 19.29
CA LYS A 300 19.30 -10.39 18.48
C LYS A 300 18.36 -10.42 17.26
N PRO A 301 17.88 -9.26 16.76
CA PRO A 301 17.05 -9.17 15.57
C PRO A 301 17.60 -9.96 14.39
N ASN A 302 16.78 -10.85 13.84
CA ASN A 302 17.15 -11.69 12.69
C ASN A 302 15.92 -11.93 11.81
N SER A 303 15.85 -11.23 10.68
CA SER A 303 14.72 -11.29 9.75
C SER A 303 14.53 -12.68 9.14
N ARG A 304 15.61 -13.40 8.82
CA ARG A 304 15.54 -14.78 8.28
C ARG A 304 14.96 -15.77 9.30
N ALA A 305 15.35 -15.67 10.56
CA ALA A 305 14.81 -16.52 11.62
C ALA A 305 13.32 -16.22 11.82
N LEU A 306 12.93 -14.93 11.85
CA LEU A 306 11.53 -14.53 11.97
C LEU A 306 10.69 -14.98 10.76
N THR A 307 11.22 -14.86 9.54
CA THR A 307 10.56 -15.33 8.32
C THR A 307 10.29 -16.83 8.37
N LYS A 308 11.26 -17.64 8.79
CA LYS A 308 11.09 -19.10 8.95
C LYS A 308 10.05 -19.46 10.00
N PHE A 309 9.94 -18.68 11.06
CA PHE A 309 8.86 -18.81 12.05
C PHE A 309 7.51 -18.50 11.38
N LEU A 310 7.37 -17.34 10.74
CA LEU A 310 6.11 -16.91 10.10
C LEU A 310 5.62 -17.90 9.04
N ILE A 311 6.49 -18.40 8.17
CA ILE A 311 6.13 -19.40 7.14
C ILE A 311 5.60 -20.69 7.78
N ARG A 312 6.18 -21.14 8.89
CA ARG A 312 5.70 -22.32 9.60
C ARG A 312 4.33 -22.08 10.22
N GLN A 313 4.13 -20.91 10.83
CA GLN A 313 2.84 -20.58 11.42
C GLN A 313 1.72 -20.42 10.39
N LEU A 314 2.02 -19.81 9.23
CA LEU A 314 1.08 -19.74 8.11
C LEU A 314 0.63 -21.14 7.65
N LYS A 315 1.54 -22.13 7.64
CA LYS A 315 1.21 -23.50 7.27
C LYS A 315 0.42 -24.24 8.36
N ASN A 316 0.75 -24.01 9.63
CA ASN A 316 0.17 -24.75 10.75
C ASN A 316 -1.24 -24.25 11.12
N ASP A 317 -1.47 -22.94 11.07
CA ASP A 317 -2.71 -22.30 11.50
C ASP A 317 -3.01 -21.07 10.61
N PRO A 318 -3.45 -21.29 9.36
CA PRO A 318 -3.72 -20.21 8.41
C PRO A 318 -4.87 -19.30 8.85
N GLU A 319 -5.82 -19.81 9.64
CA GLU A 319 -6.98 -19.04 10.12
C GLU A 319 -6.58 -17.96 11.14
N ARG A 320 -5.66 -18.30 12.07
CA ARG A 320 -5.16 -17.36 13.08
C ARG A 320 -3.88 -16.63 12.67
N PHE A 321 -3.25 -17.02 11.57
CA PHE A 321 -2.04 -16.39 11.07
C PHE A 321 -2.14 -14.86 10.86
N PRO A 322 -3.30 -14.31 10.42
CA PRO A 322 -3.45 -12.86 10.32
C PRO A 322 -3.31 -12.13 11.65
N ASP A 323 -3.81 -12.70 12.74
CA ASP A 323 -3.74 -12.10 14.08
C ASP A 323 -2.30 -12.16 14.65
N LEU A 324 -1.58 -13.25 14.37
CA LEU A 324 -0.13 -13.33 14.61
C LEU A 324 0.63 -12.27 13.82
N SER A 325 0.33 -12.13 12.52
CA SER A 325 0.97 -11.15 11.64
C SER A 325 0.76 -9.72 12.17
N VAL A 326 -0.46 -9.35 12.55
CA VAL A 326 -0.77 -8.06 13.18
C VAL A 326 0.04 -7.84 14.46
N THR A 327 0.18 -8.86 15.30
CA THR A 327 0.99 -8.80 16.52
C THR A 327 2.46 -8.52 16.19
N ILE A 328 3.03 -9.27 15.25
CA ILE A 328 4.42 -9.10 14.81
C ILE A 328 4.64 -7.73 14.17
N ILE A 329 3.71 -7.24 13.34
CA ILE A 329 3.76 -5.89 12.76
C ILE A 329 3.80 -4.81 13.85
N LYS A 330 2.95 -4.91 14.89
CA LYS A 330 2.93 -3.97 16.02
C LYS A 330 4.27 -3.94 16.77
N LEU A 331 4.93 -5.10 16.90
CA LEU A 331 6.23 -5.24 17.58
C LEU A 331 7.41 -4.80 16.70
N ILE A 332 7.31 -4.96 15.38
CA ILE A 332 8.29 -4.41 14.43
C ILE A 332 8.28 -2.88 14.49
N GLY A 333 7.09 -2.29 14.62
CA GLY A 333 6.92 -0.84 14.62
C GLY A 333 6.69 -0.28 13.22
N GLN A 334 6.49 1.04 13.17
CA GLN A 334 6.11 1.73 11.94
C GLN A 334 7.35 2.06 11.10
N GLY A 335 7.19 2.01 9.79
CA GLY A 335 8.17 2.61 8.88
C GLY A 335 8.11 4.13 8.93
N GLU A 336 9.24 4.76 8.65
CA GLU A 336 9.39 6.21 8.60
C GLU A 336 10.14 6.62 7.34
N TYR A 337 9.90 7.85 6.90
CA TYR A 337 10.74 8.50 5.90
C TYR A 337 11.94 9.12 6.61
N MET A 338 13.12 9.00 6.00
CA MET A 338 14.33 9.63 6.48
C MET A 338 15.10 10.22 5.31
N PRO A 339 15.79 11.36 5.46
CA PRO A 339 16.71 11.81 4.44
C PRO A 339 17.95 10.91 4.42
N LEU A 340 18.54 10.74 3.24
CA LEU A 340 19.82 10.09 3.02
C LEU A 340 20.78 11.10 2.40
N LYS A 341 21.93 11.33 3.06
CA LYS A 341 22.99 12.18 2.50
C LYS A 341 23.66 11.48 1.32
N ALA A 342 24.07 12.27 0.32
CA ALA A 342 24.87 11.78 -0.79
C ALA A 342 26.12 11.02 -0.29
N GLY A 343 26.38 9.85 -0.87
CA GLY A 343 27.54 9.01 -0.53
C GLY A 343 27.46 8.27 0.81
N LYS A 344 26.31 8.30 1.51
CA LYS A 344 26.07 7.46 2.69
C LYS A 344 25.31 6.20 2.32
N SER A 345 25.56 5.13 3.07
CA SER A 345 24.84 3.87 2.91
C SER A 345 23.40 4.01 3.41
N PRO A 346 22.41 3.50 2.65
CA PRO A 346 21.03 3.36 3.10
C PRO A 346 20.90 2.55 4.40
N VAL A 347 19.89 2.86 5.22
CA VAL A 347 19.71 2.25 6.55
C VAL A 347 18.98 0.90 6.48
N GLY A 348 18.08 0.75 5.51
CA GLY A 348 17.34 -0.48 5.26
C GLY A 348 15.93 -0.57 5.83
N HIS A 349 15.25 -1.65 5.44
CA HIS A 349 13.87 -1.95 5.73
C HIS A 349 13.74 -3.42 6.18
N PHE A 350 13.73 -3.63 7.50
CA PHE A 350 13.77 -4.94 8.15
C PHE A 350 12.71 -5.91 7.61
N ALA A 351 11.45 -5.45 7.48
CA ALA A 351 10.35 -6.32 7.04
C ALA A 351 10.48 -6.78 5.58
N LEU A 352 11.13 -5.98 4.73
CA LEU A 352 11.34 -6.29 3.31
C LEU A 352 12.68 -7.00 3.08
N ALA A 353 13.54 -7.07 4.09
CA ALA A 353 14.92 -7.54 4.03
C ALA A 353 15.77 -6.88 2.93
N VAL A 354 15.54 -5.59 2.69
CA VAL A 354 16.32 -4.77 1.74
C VAL A 354 17.03 -3.65 2.48
N THR A 355 18.18 -3.22 1.97
CA THR A 355 18.93 -2.10 2.56
C THR A 355 18.61 -0.77 1.88
N ASP A 356 18.23 -0.81 0.61
CA ASP A 356 18.19 0.33 -0.32
C ASP A 356 16.78 0.60 -0.84
N TYR A 357 15.87 1.07 0.03
CA TYR A 357 14.45 1.24 -0.30
C TYR A 357 13.95 2.68 -0.19
N THR A 358 13.12 3.08 -1.15
CA THR A 358 12.38 4.35 -1.15
C THR A 358 10.99 4.15 -1.75
N HIS A 359 10.20 5.21 -1.82
CA HIS A 359 8.95 5.25 -2.58
C HIS A 359 9.10 6.19 -3.78
N ALA A 360 8.90 5.68 -4.98
CA ALA A 360 9.03 6.41 -6.24
C ALA A 360 8.06 5.92 -7.33
N THR A 361 7.06 5.11 -6.98
CA THR A 361 6.16 4.41 -7.90
C THR A 361 4.69 4.83 -7.78
N ALA A 362 4.38 5.85 -6.98
CA ALA A 362 3.01 6.33 -6.78
C ALA A 362 2.87 7.87 -6.63
N PRO A 363 3.38 8.68 -7.59
CA PRO A 363 3.42 10.14 -7.47
C PRO A 363 2.05 10.85 -7.50
N ASN A 364 0.97 10.23 -8.00
CA ASN A 364 -0.38 10.82 -7.94
C ASN A 364 -0.93 10.88 -6.51
N ARG A 365 -0.46 9.99 -5.62
CA ARG A 365 -1.03 9.77 -4.27
C ARG A 365 -0.05 9.84 -3.11
N ARG A 366 1.25 10.04 -3.38
CA ARG A 366 2.29 10.20 -2.35
C ARG A 366 3.27 11.32 -2.73
N TYR A 367 3.40 12.31 -1.88
CA TYR A 367 4.25 13.47 -2.15
C TYR A 367 5.75 13.13 -2.13
N VAL A 368 6.15 12.12 -1.35
CA VAL A 368 7.55 11.64 -1.33
C VAL A 368 7.98 11.11 -2.70
N ASP A 369 7.07 10.45 -3.43
CA ASP A 369 7.32 9.95 -4.78
C ASP A 369 7.50 11.12 -5.75
N LEU A 370 6.74 12.21 -5.59
CA LEU A 370 6.92 13.44 -6.36
C LEU A 370 8.27 14.12 -6.07
N ILE A 371 8.70 14.16 -4.80
CA ILE A 371 10.06 14.61 -4.43
C ILE A 371 11.11 13.74 -5.11
N ASN A 372 11.02 12.42 -4.99
CA ASN A 372 11.99 11.51 -5.58
C ASN A 372 11.97 11.56 -7.12
N GLN A 373 10.82 11.79 -7.74
CA GLN A 373 10.71 12.00 -9.19
C GLN A 373 11.45 13.27 -9.63
N ARG A 374 11.36 14.37 -8.86
CA ARG A 374 12.16 15.60 -9.10
C ARG A 374 13.65 15.32 -9.01
N LEU A 375 14.08 14.53 -8.02
CA LEU A 375 15.48 14.13 -7.86
C LEU A 375 15.96 13.27 -9.04
N VAL A 376 15.17 12.28 -9.46
CA VAL A 376 15.44 11.47 -10.65
C VAL A 376 15.60 12.36 -11.89
N LYS A 377 14.68 13.30 -12.12
CA LYS A 377 14.72 14.20 -13.28
C LYS A 377 15.89 15.18 -13.23
N ALA A 378 16.32 15.60 -12.04
CA ALA A 378 17.54 16.40 -11.87
C ALA A 378 18.78 15.57 -12.21
N ALA A 379 18.87 14.33 -11.72
CA ALA A 379 19.96 13.40 -12.01
C ALA A 379 20.05 13.06 -13.52
N LEU A 380 18.92 12.78 -14.18
CA LEU A 380 18.85 12.53 -15.64
C LEU A 380 19.40 13.69 -16.48
N LYS A 381 19.25 14.93 -15.99
CA LYS A 381 19.71 16.14 -16.68
C LYS A 381 21.08 16.61 -16.17
N SER A 382 21.71 15.86 -15.27
CA SER A 382 22.93 16.25 -14.54
C SER A 382 22.84 17.66 -13.95
N LYS A 383 21.65 18.04 -13.47
CA LYS A 383 21.36 19.33 -12.85
C LYS A 383 21.64 19.28 -11.34
N LYS A 384 21.75 20.45 -10.72
CA LYS A 384 21.84 20.57 -9.26
C LYS A 384 20.58 19.99 -8.61
N CYS A 385 20.75 19.40 -7.42
CA CYS A 385 19.63 18.89 -6.62
C CYS A 385 18.60 20.02 -6.39
N PRO A 386 17.30 19.78 -6.65
CA PRO A 386 16.24 20.78 -6.44
C PRO A 386 15.89 21.01 -4.97
N TYR A 387 16.48 20.22 -4.06
CA TYR A 387 16.29 20.33 -2.63
C TYR A 387 17.63 20.42 -1.89
N THR A 388 17.67 21.20 -0.81
CA THR A 388 18.73 21.09 0.19
C THR A 388 18.54 19.83 1.04
N PHE A 389 19.56 19.43 1.81
CA PHE A 389 19.41 18.29 2.71
C PHE A 389 18.43 18.61 3.84
N GLU A 390 18.43 19.84 4.32
CA GLU A 390 17.56 20.36 5.36
C GLU A 390 16.08 20.33 4.91
N GLU A 391 15.78 20.77 3.67
CA GLU A 391 14.43 20.65 3.09
C GLU A 391 13.97 19.17 3.04
N LEU A 392 14.87 18.24 2.67
CA LEU A 392 14.54 16.81 2.62
C LEU A 392 14.30 16.21 4.01
N ASP A 393 15.03 16.67 5.03
CA ASP A 393 14.84 16.24 6.43
C ASP A 393 13.49 16.71 6.98
N GLU A 394 13.16 18.00 6.77
CA GLU A 394 11.86 18.57 7.12
C GLU A 394 10.71 17.84 6.42
N HIS A 395 10.85 17.58 5.11
CA HIS A 395 9.87 16.82 4.36
C HIS A 395 9.75 15.37 4.87
N ALA A 396 10.86 14.69 5.15
CA ALA A 396 10.81 13.32 5.65
C ALA A 396 10.07 13.22 7.00
N GLN A 397 10.32 14.15 7.92
CA GLN A 397 9.62 14.21 9.20
C GLN A 397 8.12 14.48 8.99
N TRP A 398 7.78 15.51 8.21
CA TRP A 398 6.38 15.88 7.94
C TRP A 398 5.61 14.76 7.25
N LEU A 399 6.17 14.14 6.22
CA LEU A 399 5.51 13.08 5.47
C LEU A 399 5.34 11.80 6.30
N SER A 400 6.25 11.52 7.24
CA SER A 400 6.06 10.44 8.21
C SER A 400 4.88 10.74 9.13
N ASP A 401 4.70 11.99 9.54
CA ASP A 401 3.57 12.43 10.36
C ASP A 401 2.25 12.35 9.60
N ARG A 402 2.23 12.78 8.33
CA ARG A 402 1.06 12.69 7.45
C ARG A 402 0.63 11.25 7.19
N GLU A 403 1.56 10.33 6.91
CA GLU A 403 1.21 8.92 6.74
C GLU A 403 0.63 8.30 8.04
N ARG A 404 1.15 8.69 9.21
CA ARG A 404 0.57 8.25 10.49
C ARG A 404 -0.82 8.83 10.72
N ALA A 405 -1.04 10.07 10.30
CA ALA A 405 -2.34 10.72 10.39
C ALA A 405 -3.36 10.09 9.45
N SER A 406 -2.99 9.78 8.19
CA SER A 406 -3.91 9.16 7.22
C SER A 406 -4.40 7.80 7.71
N LYS A 407 -3.48 6.94 8.19
CA LYS A 407 -3.86 5.64 8.77
C LYS A 407 -4.81 5.77 9.97
N LYS A 408 -4.74 6.86 10.74
CA LYS A 408 -5.71 7.11 11.82
C LYS A 408 -7.08 7.49 11.27
N VAL A 409 -7.14 8.31 10.24
CA VAL A 409 -8.40 8.65 9.53
C VAL A 409 -9.03 7.38 8.97
N GLU A 410 -8.29 6.60 8.18
CA GLU A 410 -8.78 5.38 7.53
C GLU A 410 -9.26 4.34 8.54
N ARG A 411 -8.49 4.12 9.62
CA ARG A 411 -8.90 3.22 10.70
C ARG A 411 -10.15 3.71 11.41
N PHE A 412 -10.26 5.01 11.68
CA PHE A 412 -11.46 5.58 12.30
C PHE A 412 -12.68 5.39 11.40
N MET A 413 -12.56 5.68 10.11
CA MET A 413 -13.68 5.55 9.16
C MET A 413 -14.10 4.10 8.94
N ARG A 414 -13.16 3.16 8.90
CA ARG A 414 -13.48 1.72 8.89
C ARG A 414 -14.29 1.30 10.13
N LYS A 415 -13.90 1.79 11.32
CA LYS A 415 -14.65 1.52 12.56
C LYS A 415 -16.03 2.16 12.56
N ALA A 416 -16.15 3.39 12.09
CA ALA A 416 -17.43 4.08 11.97
C ALA A 416 -18.37 3.33 11.01
N ALA A 417 -17.86 2.89 9.85
CA ALA A 417 -18.63 2.11 8.89
C ALA A 417 -19.07 0.74 9.47
N ALA A 418 -18.17 0.05 10.16
CA ALA A 418 -18.49 -1.21 10.83
C ALA A 418 -19.54 -1.02 11.95
N ALA A 419 -19.47 0.08 12.71
CA ALA A 419 -20.46 0.41 13.73
C ALA A 419 -21.85 0.69 13.12
N VAL A 420 -21.90 1.38 11.96
CA VAL A 420 -23.16 1.57 11.21
C VAL A 420 -23.73 0.23 10.77
N LEU A 421 -22.91 -0.67 10.22
CA LEU A 421 -23.35 -1.99 9.77
C LEU A 421 -23.93 -2.83 10.92
N LEU A 422 -23.33 -2.74 12.12
CA LEU A 422 -23.70 -3.54 13.29
C LEU A 422 -24.83 -2.93 14.15
N GLN A 423 -25.30 -1.72 13.84
CA GLN A 423 -26.21 -0.96 14.71
C GLN A 423 -27.54 -1.67 15.03
N ASP A 424 -28.04 -2.47 14.08
CA ASP A 424 -29.31 -3.18 14.20
C ASP A 424 -29.10 -4.61 14.73
N ARG A 425 -27.88 -4.94 15.16
CA ARG A 425 -27.46 -6.28 15.63
C ARG A 425 -27.03 -6.27 17.11
N ILE A 426 -27.35 -5.21 17.85
CA ILE A 426 -27.04 -5.14 19.29
C ILE A 426 -27.76 -6.28 20.02
N ASN A 427 -27.04 -6.94 20.92
CA ASN A 427 -27.36 -8.19 21.62
C ASN A 427 -27.16 -9.50 20.84
N ASP A 428 -26.86 -9.45 19.54
CA ASP A 428 -26.49 -10.65 18.81
C ASP A 428 -25.15 -11.20 19.30
N VAL A 429 -25.00 -12.52 19.14
CA VAL A 429 -23.79 -13.27 19.48
C VAL A 429 -23.05 -13.64 18.20
N PHE A 430 -21.74 -13.42 18.22
CA PHE A 430 -20.84 -13.66 17.11
C PHE A 430 -19.65 -14.50 17.55
N ASP A 431 -19.15 -15.34 16.65
CA ASP A 431 -17.83 -15.93 16.81
C ASP A 431 -16.75 -14.90 16.43
N GLY A 432 -15.64 -14.91 17.15
CA GLY A 432 -14.54 -13.98 16.91
C GLY A 432 -13.21 -14.47 17.46
N PHE A 433 -12.16 -13.70 17.17
CA PHE A 433 -10.80 -13.93 17.66
C PHE A 433 -10.31 -12.71 18.42
N VAL A 434 -9.60 -12.94 19.52
CA VAL A 434 -8.90 -11.87 20.25
C VAL A 434 -7.72 -11.37 19.41
N THR A 435 -7.75 -10.09 19.01
CA THR A 435 -6.72 -9.46 18.15
C THR A 435 -5.72 -8.60 18.91
N GLY A 436 -6.00 -8.33 20.19
CA GLY A 436 -5.11 -7.56 21.06
C GLY A 436 -5.45 -7.76 22.53
N SER A 437 -4.43 -7.90 23.37
CA SER A 437 -4.58 -7.95 24.83
C SER A 437 -3.44 -7.14 25.43
N SER A 438 -3.78 -6.04 26.11
CA SER A 438 -2.80 -5.10 26.67
C SER A 438 -3.41 -4.33 27.85
N VAL A 439 -2.58 -3.55 28.54
CA VAL A 439 -3.05 -2.60 29.59
C VAL A 439 -4.06 -1.57 29.08
N LYS A 440 -4.17 -1.37 27.76
CA LYS A 440 -5.16 -0.47 27.14
C LYS A 440 -6.52 -1.13 26.87
N GLY A 441 -6.67 -2.40 27.23
CA GLY A 441 -7.87 -3.21 27.01
C GLY A 441 -7.64 -4.38 26.06
N VAL A 442 -8.63 -5.27 26.03
CA VAL A 442 -8.72 -6.40 25.10
C VAL A 442 -9.56 -6.01 23.88
N TYR A 443 -9.11 -6.44 22.71
CA TYR A 443 -9.78 -6.21 21.44
C TYR A 443 -10.03 -7.54 20.75
N ALA A 444 -11.17 -7.66 20.08
CA ALA A 444 -11.55 -8.83 19.34
C ALA A 444 -12.16 -8.46 18.00
N ARG A 445 -11.96 -9.34 17.01
CA ARG A 445 -12.50 -9.23 15.66
C ARG A 445 -13.50 -10.35 15.45
N LEU A 446 -14.68 -9.98 14.97
CA LEU A 446 -15.71 -10.93 14.57
C LEU A 446 -15.26 -11.72 13.32
N ILE A 447 -15.75 -12.95 13.15
CA ILE A 447 -15.49 -13.73 11.93
C ILE A 447 -16.32 -13.19 10.77
N ASN A 448 -17.62 -12.95 10.99
CA ASN A 448 -18.53 -12.41 9.99
C ASN A 448 -19.59 -11.48 10.64
N PRO A 449 -19.69 -10.20 10.24
CA PRO A 449 -18.75 -9.47 9.38
C PRO A 449 -17.41 -9.23 10.09
N PRO A 450 -16.28 -9.03 9.40
CA PRO A 450 -14.93 -8.89 10.00
C PRO A 450 -14.68 -7.55 10.74
N ALA A 451 -15.58 -7.17 11.66
CA ALA A 451 -15.49 -5.96 12.47
C ALA A 451 -14.63 -6.16 13.73
N GLU A 452 -13.77 -5.18 14.06
CA GLU A 452 -12.96 -5.18 15.29
C GLU A 452 -13.53 -4.19 16.33
N GLY A 453 -13.69 -4.66 17.55
CA GLY A 453 -14.20 -3.91 18.70
C GLY A 453 -13.44 -4.19 19.99
N ARG A 454 -13.81 -3.50 21.06
CA ARG A 454 -13.22 -3.69 22.39
C ARG A 454 -14.06 -4.69 23.18
N VAL A 455 -13.41 -5.60 23.91
CA VAL A 455 -14.09 -6.46 24.88
C VAL A 455 -14.15 -5.68 26.20
N MET A 456 -15.35 -5.30 26.62
CA MET A 456 -15.59 -4.49 27.82
C MET A 456 -15.90 -5.36 29.04
N GLU A 457 -16.50 -6.52 28.81
CA GLU A 457 -16.91 -7.48 29.83
C GLU A 457 -16.39 -8.88 29.49
N GLY A 458 -16.00 -9.66 30.50
CA GLY A 458 -15.41 -10.99 30.29
C GLY A 458 -13.97 -11.00 29.77
N GLU A 459 -13.25 -9.87 29.80
CA GLU A 459 -11.92 -9.73 29.18
C GLU A 459 -10.75 -10.43 29.92
N LYS A 460 -10.99 -10.95 31.13
CA LYS A 460 -9.92 -11.49 31.99
C LYS A 460 -9.27 -12.74 31.38
N ASN A 461 -7.95 -12.77 31.38
CA ASN A 461 -7.12 -13.89 30.90
C ASN A 461 -7.31 -14.23 29.40
N LEU A 462 -7.85 -13.32 28.60
CA LEU A 462 -7.91 -13.49 27.16
C LEU A 462 -6.54 -13.21 26.51
N PHE A 463 -6.13 -14.09 25.61
CA PHE A 463 -4.87 -13.96 24.86
C PHE A 463 -5.10 -13.85 23.35
N VAL A 464 -4.17 -13.19 22.67
CA VAL A 464 -4.26 -12.98 21.20
C VAL A 464 -4.30 -14.31 20.46
N GLY A 465 -5.23 -14.45 19.52
CA GLY A 465 -5.51 -15.67 18.75
C GLY A 465 -6.52 -16.60 19.42
N GLU A 466 -6.98 -16.33 20.64
CA GLU A 466 -8.03 -17.11 21.29
C GLU A 466 -9.38 -16.90 20.58
N LYS A 467 -10.08 -18.00 20.28
CA LYS A 467 -11.43 -17.98 19.70
C LYS A 467 -12.46 -17.85 20.81
N VAL A 468 -13.37 -16.89 20.64
CA VAL A 468 -14.31 -16.46 21.67
C VAL A 468 -15.71 -16.25 21.08
N LYS A 469 -16.73 -16.35 21.93
CA LYS A 469 -18.10 -15.91 21.62
C LYS A 469 -18.33 -14.52 22.21
N LEU A 470 -18.72 -13.59 21.35
CA LEU A 470 -18.85 -12.17 21.66
C LEU A 470 -20.29 -11.73 21.47
N LYS A 471 -20.90 -11.20 22.52
CA LYS A 471 -22.18 -10.52 22.43
C LYS A 471 -21.93 -9.04 22.15
N LEU A 472 -22.56 -8.48 21.12
CA LEU A 472 -22.48 -7.05 20.82
C LEU A 472 -23.31 -6.25 21.84
N ILE A 473 -22.68 -5.34 22.58
CA ILE A 473 -23.35 -4.57 23.63
C ILE A 473 -23.55 -3.10 23.29
N LEU A 474 -22.65 -2.51 22.48
CA LEU A 474 -22.75 -1.11 22.07
C LEU A 474 -22.09 -0.88 20.71
N VAL A 475 -22.68 0.03 19.93
CA VAL A 475 -22.02 0.68 18.80
C VAL A 475 -22.17 2.19 18.89
N ASP A 476 -21.14 2.93 18.48
CA ASP A 476 -21.18 4.39 18.31
C ASP A 476 -20.35 4.77 17.08
N PRO A 477 -20.99 5.00 15.92
CA PRO A 477 -20.30 5.39 14.69
C PRO A 477 -19.53 6.71 14.77
N TYR A 478 -19.99 7.68 15.57
CA TYR A 478 -19.34 9.00 15.68
C TYR A 478 -18.04 8.95 16.47
N ASN A 479 -17.92 7.98 17.38
CA ASN A 479 -16.69 7.71 18.11
C ASN A 479 -15.89 6.51 17.57
N GLY A 480 -16.48 5.75 16.63
CA GLY A 480 -15.90 4.52 16.09
C GLY A 480 -15.81 3.42 17.14
N TYR A 481 -16.80 3.34 18.03
CA TYR A 481 -16.85 2.32 19.09
C TYR A 481 -17.74 1.15 18.67
N ILE A 482 -17.25 -0.05 19.00
CA ILE A 482 -17.92 -1.33 18.89
C ILE A 482 -17.46 -2.08 20.13
N ASP A 483 -18.38 -2.36 21.04
CA ASP A 483 -18.06 -2.95 22.32
C ASP A 483 -18.74 -4.32 22.46
N PHE A 484 -18.00 -5.26 23.02
CA PHE A 484 -18.41 -6.66 23.19
C PHE A 484 -18.36 -7.10 24.66
N GLU A 485 -19.24 -8.03 24.99
CA GLU A 485 -19.13 -8.91 26.15
C GLU A 485 -18.64 -10.29 25.68
N CYS A 486 -17.56 -10.81 26.30
CA CYS A 486 -17.10 -12.18 26.04
C CYS A 486 -17.91 -13.17 26.88
N ILE A 487 -18.79 -13.94 26.24
CA ILE A 487 -19.75 -14.84 26.90
C ILE A 487 -19.36 -16.32 26.85
N GLY A 488 -18.27 -16.69 26.17
CA GLY A 488 -17.79 -18.07 26.14
C GLY A 488 -16.49 -18.26 25.37
N ARG A 489 -15.78 -19.35 25.69
CA ARG A 489 -14.54 -19.79 25.03
C ARG A 489 -14.77 -21.13 24.36
N GLU A 490 -14.14 -21.37 23.21
CA GLU A 490 -14.28 -22.68 22.54
C GLU A 490 -13.71 -23.84 23.38
N ASN A 491 -12.76 -23.55 24.29
CA ASN A 491 -12.19 -24.55 25.19
C ASN A 491 -13.12 -25.00 26.34
N ASP A 492 -14.25 -24.32 26.57
CA ASP A 492 -15.19 -24.72 27.63
C ASP A 492 -16.10 -25.89 27.22
N SER A 493 -15.92 -26.42 25.99
CA SER A 493 -16.70 -27.55 25.43
C SER A 493 -15.96 -28.89 25.41
N GLN A 494 -14.75 -28.98 25.99
CA GLN A 494 -13.95 -30.22 26.07
C GLN A 494 -13.48 -30.56 27.49
N ASN A 495 -14.33 -30.30 28.50
CA ASN A 495 -14.15 -30.89 29.83
C ASN A 495 -15.08 -32.09 30.03
#